data_AF-A0A950FBF2-F1
#
_entry.id   AF-A0A950FBF2-F1
#
_cell.length_a   1.000
_cell.length_b   1.000
_cell.length_c   1.000
_cell.angle_alpha   90.00
_cell.angle_beta   90.00
_cell.angle_gamma   90.00
#
_symmetry.space_group_name_H-M   'P 1'
#
loop_
_entity.id
_entity.type
_entity.pdbx_description
1 polymer ?
#
loop_
_entity_poly.entity_id
_entity_poly.type
_entity_poly.pdbx_seq_one_letter_code
_entity_poly.pdbx_strand_id
1 'polypeptide(L)'
;MSELAKWDSFYVIVGSAAGALIGLQFVVATLIAERPALRVAEGGAAFATPNIVHFATVLFLSALLRVPWQSIIVVAIAWGLVGISGVAYAAIVARRMRHQSVYQP
;
A
#
# COMPACT_ATOMS: atom_id res chain seq x y z
N MET A 1 -8.24 -11.54 -27.97
CA MET A 1 -7.53 -10.89 -26.86
C MET A 1 -8.17 -11.22 -25.50
N SER A 2 -8.45 -12.50 -25.20
CA SER A 2 -9.08 -12.89 -23.93
C SER A 2 -8.14 -12.78 -22.73
N GLU A 3 -6.83 -12.92 -22.94
CA GLU A 3 -5.83 -12.81 -21.88
C GLU A 3 -5.81 -11.40 -21.24
N LEU A 4 -5.99 -10.34 -22.04
CA LEU A 4 -6.08 -8.96 -21.51
C LEU A 4 -7.35 -8.74 -20.66
N ALA A 5 -8.45 -9.44 -20.96
CA ALA A 5 -9.68 -9.36 -20.16
C ALA A 5 -9.54 -10.03 -18.78
N LYS A 6 -8.72 -11.09 -18.67
CA LYS A 6 -8.38 -11.70 -17.38
C LYS A 6 -7.59 -10.75 -16.50
N TRP A 7 -6.66 -9.98 -17.09
CA TRP A 7 -5.90 -8.96 -16.37
C TRP A 7 -6.78 -7.84 -15.83
N ASP A 8 -7.77 -7.38 -16.60
CA ASP A 8 -8.73 -6.37 -16.11
C ASP A 8 -9.47 -6.86 -14.86
N SER A 9 -10.01 -8.09 -14.92
CA SER A 9 -10.69 -8.71 -13.78
C SER A 9 -9.78 -8.85 -12.56
N PHE A 10 -8.52 -9.23 -12.76
CA PHE A 10 -7.53 -9.31 -11.70
C PHE A 10 -7.32 -7.96 -11.00
N TYR A 11 -7.12 -6.88 -11.76
CA TYR A 11 -6.93 -5.54 -11.18
C TYR A 11 -8.19 -5.00 -10.49
N VAL A 12 -9.39 -5.37 -10.96
CA VAL A 12 -10.64 -5.03 -10.24
C VAL A 12 -10.69 -5.70 -8.87
N ILE A 13 -10.41 -7.01 -8.82
CA ILE A 13 -10.48 -7.79 -7.58
C ILE A 13 -9.40 -7.31 -6.60
N VAL A 14 -8.17 -7.16 -7.07
CA VAL A 14 -7.04 -6.73 -6.23
C VAL A 14 -7.21 -5.29 -5.75
N GLY A 15 -7.64 -4.38 -6.62
CA GLY A 15 -7.92 -3.00 -6.24
C GLY A 15 -9.04 -2.88 -5.21
N SER A 16 -10.16 -3.57 -5.42
CA SER A 16 -11.29 -3.55 -4.48
C SER A 16 -10.94 -4.16 -3.12
N ALA A 17 -10.20 -5.27 -3.10
CA ALA A 17 -9.69 -5.87 -1.86
C ALA A 17 -8.75 -4.92 -1.11
N ALA A 18 -7.83 -4.26 -1.82
CA ALA A 18 -6.93 -3.26 -1.23
C ALA A 18 -7.70 -2.09 -0.61
N GLY A 19 -8.71 -1.56 -1.32
CA GLY A 19 -9.60 -0.52 -0.79
C GLY A 19 -10.36 -0.95 0.46
N ALA A 20 -10.90 -2.17 0.46
CA ALA A 20 -11.60 -2.73 1.62
C ALA A 20 -10.68 -2.89 2.85
N LEU A 21 -9.45 -3.38 2.64
CA LEU A 21 -8.46 -3.53 3.71
C LEU A 21 -7.99 -2.19 4.28
N ILE A 22 -7.86 -1.15 3.44
CA ILE A 22 -7.60 0.22 3.92
C ILE A 22 -8.74 0.67 4.84
N GLY A 23 -9.99 0.50 4.40
CA GLY A 23 -11.17 0.85 5.22
C GLY A 23 -11.18 0.10 6.55
N LEU A 24 -10.90 -1.22 6.53
CA LEU A 24 -10.82 -2.03 7.75
C LEU A 24 -9.72 -1.56 8.69
N GLN A 25 -8.56 -1.14 8.17
CA GLN A 25 -7.46 -0.63 8.99
C GLN A 25 -7.84 0.67 9.72
N PHE A 26 -8.62 1.54 9.09
CA PHE A 26 -9.18 2.73 9.74
C PHE A 26 -10.15 2.36 10.88
N VAL A 27 -11.06 1.41 10.64
CA VAL A 27 -12.00 0.92 11.67
C VAL A 27 -11.24 0.32 12.86
N VAL A 28 -10.21 -0.48 12.61
CA VAL A 28 -9.36 -1.05 13.67
C VAL A 28 -8.66 0.06 14.46
N ALA A 29 -8.13 1.09 13.77
CA ALA A 29 -7.49 2.22 14.43
C ALA A 29 -8.44 2.99 15.34
N THR A 30 -9.69 3.23 14.91
CA THR A 30 -10.70 3.91 15.74
C THR A 30 -11.11 3.07 16.95
N LEU A 31 -11.27 1.74 16.78
CA LEU A 31 -11.60 0.85 17.90
C LEU A 31 -10.49 0.78 18.95
N ILE A 32 -9.22 0.80 18.53
CA ILE A 32 -8.06 0.86 19.44
C ILE A 32 -8.04 2.18 20.21
N ALA A 33 -8.38 3.29 19.55
CA ALA A 33 -8.44 4.61 20.18
C ALA A 33 -9.52 4.69 21.27
N GLU A 34 -10.66 4.01 21.08
CA GLU A 34 -11.76 3.96 22.06
C GLU A 34 -11.49 3.00 23.23
N ARG A 35 -10.69 1.94 23.03
CA ARG A 35 -10.32 0.98 24.08
C ARG A 35 -8.81 0.81 24.16
N PRO A 36 -8.09 1.76 24.79
CA PRO A 36 -6.64 1.71 24.92
C PRO A 36 -6.21 0.59 25.87
N ALA A 37 -6.10 -0.64 25.36
CA ALA A 37 -5.29 -1.66 26.00
C ALA A 37 -3.83 -1.24 25.82
N LEU A 38 -3.14 -0.90 26.92
CA LEU A 38 -1.77 -0.36 26.98
C LEU A 38 -0.74 -1.09 26.08
N ARG A 39 -0.93 -2.39 25.79
CA ARG A 39 -0.04 -3.20 24.93
C ARG A 39 -0.35 -3.19 23.42
N VAL A 40 -1.55 -2.78 23.00
CA VAL A 40 -1.98 -2.80 21.59
C VAL A 40 -1.66 -1.49 20.87
N ALA A 41 -1.67 -0.36 21.60
CA ALA A 41 -1.41 0.96 21.03
C ALA A 41 0.04 1.15 20.54
N GLU A 42 1.04 0.58 21.23
CA GLU A 42 2.46 0.68 20.85
C GLU A 42 2.80 -0.14 19.60
N GLY A 43 2.19 -1.32 19.42
CA GLY A 43 2.38 -2.14 18.22
C GLY A 43 1.50 -1.71 17.03
N GLY A 44 0.26 -1.30 17.29
CA GLY A 44 -0.72 -0.97 16.26
C GLY A 44 -0.27 0.16 15.32
N ALA A 45 0.31 1.23 15.86
CA ALA A 45 0.81 2.34 15.05
C ALA A 45 2.02 1.94 14.18
N ALA A 46 2.91 1.09 14.68
CA ALA A 46 4.11 0.65 13.98
C ALA A 46 3.80 -0.27 12.78
N PHE A 47 2.74 -1.10 12.87
CA PHE A 47 2.34 -2.02 11.81
C PHE A 47 1.22 -1.49 10.91
N ALA A 48 0.41 -0.53 11.38
CA ALA A 48 -0.66 0.06 10.56
C ALA A 48 -0.11 0.96 9.44
N THR A 49 0.91 1.79 9.73
CA THR A 49 1.43 2.75 8.72
C THR A 49 2.04 2.06 7.50
N PRO A 50 2.87 1.01 7.63
CA PRO A 50 3.41 0.29 6.46
C PRO A 50 2.32 -0.39 5.64
N ASN A 51 1.34 -1.05 6.29
CA ASN A 51 0.29 -1.79 5.58
C ASN A 51 -0.61 -0.87 4.76
N ILE A 52 -0.98 0.29 5.29
CA ILE A 52 -1.78 1.28 4.54
C ILE A 52 -1.04 1.74 3.29
N VAL A 53 0.27 2.00 3.38
CA VAL A 53 1.08 2.40 2.22
C VAL A 53 1.14 1.30 1.15
N HIS A 54 1.31 0.04 1.56
CA HIS A 54 1.32 -1.08 0.63
C HIS A 54 -0.04 -1.27 -0.05
N PHE A 55 -1.15 -1.28 0.70
CA PHE A 55 -2.49 -1.38 0.12
C PHE A 55 -2.83 -0.19 -0.78
N ALA A 56 -2.44 1.03 -0.40
CA ALA A 56 -2.64 2.21 -1.23
C ALA A 56 -1.85 2.12 -2.54
N THR A 57 -0.62 1.58 -2.50
CA THR A 57 0.19 1.34 -3.70
C THR A 57 -0.48 0.33 -4.63
N VAL A 58 -0.98 -0.78 -4.09
CA VAL A 58 -1.71 -1.81 -4.84
C VAL A 58 -3.00 -1.26 -5.46
N LEU A 59 -3.75 -0.46 -4.70
CA LEU A 59 -4.97 0.21 -5.18
C LEU A 59 -4.64 1.19 -6.30
N PHE A 60 -3.60 2.01 -6.13
CA PHE A 60 -3.15 2.98 -7.14
C PHE A 60 -2.71 2.29 -8.43
N LEU A 61 -1.89 1.25 -8.34
CA LEU A 61 -1.44 0.48 -9.51
C LEU A 61 -2.62 -0.19 -10.24
N SER A 62 -3.56 -0.76 -9.49
CA SER A 62 -4.78 -1.35 -10.04
C SER A 62 -5.63 -0.31 -10.77
N ALA A 63 -5.80 0.87 -10.19
CA ALA A 63 -6.54 1.97 -10.81
C ALA A 63 -5.83 2.49 -12.06
N LEU A 64 -4.51 2.68 -12.00
CA LEU A 64 -3.68 3.18 -13.08
C LEU A 64 -3.75 2.25 -14.30
N LEU A 65 -3.74 0.94 -14.12
CA LEU A 65 -3.84 -0.02 -15.22
C LEU A 65 -5.26 -0.15 -15.81
N ARG A 66 -6.29 0.25 -15.07
CA ARG A 66 -7.69 0.18 -15.55
C ARG A 66 -8.15 1.39 -16.34
N VAL A 67 -7.36 2.47 -16.36
CA VAL A 67 -7.67 3.65 -17.17
C VAL A 67 -7.46 3.29 -18.66
N PRO A 68 -8.44 3.58 -19.55
CA PRO A 68 -8.30 3.35 -20.98
C PRO A 68 -7.38 4.42 -21.58
N TRP A 69 -6.08 4.24 -21.44
CA TRP A 69 -5.07 5.18 -21.94
C TRP A 69 -5.06 5.23 -23.46
N GLN A 70 -5.15 6.44 -24.02
CA GLN A 70 -5.00 6.68 -25.45
C GLN A 70 -3.51 6.72 -25.89
N SER A 71 -2.57 6.84 -24.93
CA SER A 71 -1.12 6.93 -25.19
C SER A 71 -0.29 6.21 -24.11
N ILE A 72 0.68 5.40 -24.56
CA ILE A 72 1.60 4.62 -23.71
C ILE A 72 2.57 5.51 -22.91
N ILE A 73 2.89 6.71 -23.41
CA ILE A 73 3.88 7.60 -22.77
C ILE A 73 3.40 8.04 -21.38
N VAL A 74 2.10 8.37 -21.25
CA VAL A 74 1.52 8.81 -19.99
C VAL A 74 1.55 7.69 -18.95
N VAL A 75 1.29 6.46 -19.38
CA VAL A 75 1.38 5.26 -18.53
C VAL A 75 2.81 5.04 -18.06
N ALA A 76 3.78 5.11 -18.97
CA ALA A 76 5.19 4.89 -18.66
C ALA A 76 5.73 5.91 -17.65
N ILE A 77 5.36 7.19 -17.78
CA ILE A 77 5.74 8.24 -16.84
C ILE A 77 5.09 7.99 -15.47
N ALA A 78 3.79 7.69 -15.43
CA ALA A 78 3.09 7.42 -14.17
C ALA A 78 3.67 6.18 -13.46
N TRP A 79 3.95 5.10 -14.19
CA TRP A 79 4.63 3.91 -13.68
C TRP A 79 6.04 4.21 -13.18
N GLY A 80 6.81 5.03 -13.91
CA GLY A 80 8.14 5.46 -13.50
C GLY A 80 8.10 6.25 -12.19
N LEU A 81 7.16 7.19 -12.05
CA LEU A 81 6.98 7.97 -10.82
C LEU A 81 6.57 7.08 -9.64
N VAL A 82 5.66 6.12 -9.84
CA VAL A 82 5.30 5.15 -8.80
C VAL A 82 6.50 4.31 -8.39
N GLY A 83 7.25 3.77 -9.36
CA GLY A 83 8.45 2.99 -9.09
C GLY A 83 9.50 3.76 -8.29
N ILE A 84 9.79 5.00 -8.70
CA ILE A 84 10.73 5.89 -7.98
C ILE A 84 10.24 6.14 -6.55
N SER A 85 8.95 6.45 -6.38
CA SER A 85 8.38 6.70 -5.04
C SER A 85 8.43 5.45 -4.14
N GLY A 86 8.17 4.26 -4.68
CA GLY A 86 8.27 3.00 -3.96
C GLY A 86 9.71 2.66 -3.55
N VAL A 87 10.67 2.87 -4.45
CA VAL A 87 12.11 2.68 -4.15
C VAL A 87 12.58 3.67 -3.08
N ALA A 88 12.17 4.93 -3.17
CA ALA A 88 12.50 5.93 -2.16
C ALA A 88 11.94 5.55 -0.79
N TYR A 89 10.68 5.10 -0.72
CA TYR A 89 10.06 4.66 0.54
C TYR A 89 10.76 3.42 1.11
N ALA A 90 11.07 2.42 0.28
CA ALA A 90 11.81 1.23 0.69
C ALA A 90 13.21 1.59 1.23
N ALA A 91 13.90 2.53 0.59
CA ALA A 91 15.20 3.02 1.06
C ALA A 91 15.10 3.75 2.41
N ILE A 92 14.04 4.52 2.63
CA ILE A 92 13.77 5.19 3.92
C ILE A 92 13.51 4.16 5.01
N VAL A 93 12.65 3.18 4.75
CA VAL A 93 12.34 2.10 5.71
C VAL A 93 13.61 1.29 6.02
N ALA A 94 14.40 0.94 5.01
CA ALA A 94 15.67 0.24 5.19
C ALA A 94 16.68 1.05 6.01
N ARG A 95 16.77 2.37 5.78
CA ARG A 95 17.59 3.27 6.62
C ARG A 95 17.08 3.31 8.06
N ARG A 96 15.77 3.41 8.27
CA ARG A 96 15.15 3.46 9.60
C ARG A 96 15.38 2.17 10.38
N MET A 97 15.24 1.02 9.72
CA MET A 97 15.56 -0.30 10.26
C MET A 97 17.03 -0.43 10.63
N ARG A 98 17.95 0.04 9.78
CA ARG A 98 19.40 0.03 10.06
C ARG A 98 19.80 0.96 11.21
N HIS A 99 19.06 2.03 11.45
CA HIS A 99 19.30 2.95 12.58
C HIS A 99 18.70 2.44 13.91
N GLN A 100 17.78 1.48 13.89
CA GLN A 100 17.23 0.85 15.10
C GLN A 100 18.12 -0.31 15.56
N SER A 101 19.35 -0.02 15.97
CA SER A 101 20.32 -0.99 16.50
C SER A 101 20.16 -1.25 18.01
N VAL A 102 18.95 -1.19 18.56
CA VAL A 102 18.70 -1.30 20.02
C VAL A 102 18.13 -2.67 20.44
N TYR A 103 17.72 -3.52 19.49
CA TYR A 103 17.36 -4.91 19.82
C TYR A 103 18.59 -5.82 19.70
N GLN A 104 19.33 -5.96 20.80
CA GLN A 104 20.26 -7.07 20.98
C GLN A 104 19.45 -8.30 21.43
N PRO A 105 19.53 -9.45 20.72
CA PRO A 105 18.94 -10.70 21.19
C PRO A 105 19.60 -11.21 22.48
#